data_AF-A0A932K5M1-F1
#
_entry.id   AF-A0A932K5M1-F1
#
_cell.length_a   1.000
_cell.length_b   1.000
_cell.length_c   1.000
_cell.angle_alpha   90.00
_cell.angle_beta   90.00
_cell.angle_gamma   90.00
#
_symmetry.space_group_name_H-M   'P 1'
#
loop_
_entity.id
_entity.type
_entity.pdbx_description
1 polymer ?
#
loop_
_entity_poly.entity_id
_entity_poly.type
_entity_poly.pdbx_seq_one_letter_code
_entity_poly.pdbx_strand_id
1 'polypeptide(L)'
;MAGFPMSEEAKQRLHALTESYDGFVIAEKDLEIRGPGEFLGTRQSGLPELRVAHIIRDQRVLAEARREAFALVAEDPQLALPQHTALRQALAGRWQQKFELMHVG
;
A
#
# COMPACT_ATOMS: atom_id res chain seq x y z
N MET A 1 12.17 31.39 25.67
CA MET A 1 12.30 30.91 24.27
C MET A 1 12.63 29.42 24.33
N ALA A 2 11.64 28.55 24.16
CA ALA A 2 11.87 27.11 24.10
C ALA A 2 11.98 26.70 22.62
N GLY A 3 13.21 26.54 22.12
CA GLY A 3 13.44 25.92 20.83
C GLY A 3 13.26 24.42 21.00
N PHE A 4 12.14 23.86 20.55
CA PHE A 4 12.01 22.42 20.45
C PHE A 4 13.05 21.92 19.43
N PRO A 5 13.91 20.95 19.77
CA PRO A 5 14.85 20.40 18.81
C PRO A 5 14.06 19.72 17.69
N MET A 6 14.16 20.26 16.48
CA MET A 6 13.56 19.64 15.30
C MET A 6 14.27 18.32 15.02
N SER A 7 13.50 17.24 14.87
CA SER A 7 14.04 15.95 14.42
C SER A 7 14.63 16.08 13.01
N GLU A 8 15.57 15.21 12.67
CA GLU A 8 16.14 15.17 11.32
C GLU A 8 15.06 14.92 10.25
N GLU A 9 14.05 14.10 10.55
CA GLU A 9 12.88 13.90 9.70
C GLU A 9 12.10 15.21 9.48
N ALA A 10 11.88 16.02 10.52
CA ALA A 10 11.19 17.30 10.39
C ALA A 10 11.98 18.27 9.50
N LYS A 11 13.32 18.26 9.57
CA LYS A 11 14.19 19.05 8.68
C LYS A 11 14.10 18.58 7.24
N GLN A 12 14.12 17.26 7.00
CA GLN A 12 14.01 16.68 5.65
C GLN A 12 12.65 17.00 5.00
N ARG A 13 11.56 16.97 5.77
CA ARG A 13 10.22 17.32 5.26
C ARG A 13 10.10 18.80 4.89
N LEU A 14 10.66 19.70 5.70
CA LEU A 14 10.72 21.11 5.34
C LEU A 14 11.58 21.37 4.11
N HIS A 15 12.69 20.64 3.96
CA HIS A 15 13.50 20.72 2.76
C HIS A 15 12.71 20.27 1.52
N ALA A 16 12.01 19.13 1.59
CA ALA A 16 11.17 18.63 0.50
C ALA A 16 10.08 19.63 0.08
N LEU A 17 9.50 20.37 1.04
CA LEU A 17 8.54 21.45 0.79
C LEU A 17 9.16 22.68 0.09
N THR A 18 10.45 22.93 0.25
CA THR A 18 11.14 24.05 -0.41
C THR A 18 11.66 23.71 -1.81
N GLU A 19 11.77 22.42 -2.15
CA GLU A 19 12.34 21.98 -3.42
C GLU A 19 11.34 21.94 -4.57
N SER A 20 10.03 21.95 -4.30
CA SER A 20 8.99 21.91 -5.33
C SER A 20 7.71 22.59 -4.84
N TYR A 21 6.95 23.17 -5.78
CA TYR A 21 5.59 23.67 -5.56
C TYR A 21 4.52 22.69 -6.07
N ASP A 22 4.93 21.57 -6.69
CA ASP A 22 4.04 20.51 -7.13
C ASP A 22 3.68 19.58 -5.95
N GLY A 23 2.40 19.58 -5.59
CA GLY A 23 1.87 18.80 -4.48
C GLY A 23 2.06 17.29 -4.62
N PHE A 24 2.17 16.76 -5.84
CA PHE A 24 2.44 15.33 -6.05
C PHE A 24 3.88 14.96 -5.72
N VAL A 25 4.84 15.78 -6.15
CA VAL A 25 6.28 15.58 -5.87
C VAL A 25 6.56 15.69 -4.37
N ILE A 26 5.90 16.64 -3.70
CA ILE A 26 6.01 16.79 -2.24
C ILE A 26 5.46 15.56 -1.53
N ALA A 27 4.30 15.04 -1.96
CA ALA A 27 3.68 13.87 -1.36
C ALA A 27 4.52 12.60 -1.55
N GLU A 28 5.21 12.44 -2.69
CA GLU A 28 6.12 11.33 -2.95
C GLU A 28 7.35 11.38 -2.03
N LYS A 29 8.02 12.53 -1.92
CA LYS A 29 9.16 12.73 -1.00
C LYS A 29 8.77 12.52 0.46
N ASP A 30 7.59 13.00 0.86
CA ASP A 30 7.09 12.82 2.22
C ASP A 30 6.76 11.34 2.53
N LEU A 31 6.28 10.58 1.53
CA LEU A 31 6.09 9.13 1.63
C LEU A 31 7.43 8.36 1.71
N GLU A 32 8.46 8.81 0.99
CA GLU A 32 9.82 8.25 1.09
C GLU A 32 10.43 8.47 2.48
N ILE A 33 10.25 9.68 3.05
CA ILE A 33 10.77 10.03 4.39
C ILE A 33 10.03 9.25 5.50
N ARG A 34 8.69 9.18 5.43
CA ARG A 34 7.88 8.47 6.45
C ARG A 34 7.86 6.95 6.30
N GLY A 35 8.17 6.48 5.09
CA GLY A 35 7.95 5.10 4.71
C GLY A 35 6.45 4.76 4.59
N PRO A 36 6.14 3.61 3.98
CA PRO A 36 4.77 3.22 3.66
C PRO A 36 3.91 2.83 4.88
N GLY A 37 4.56 2.52 6.01
CA GLY A 37 3.90 2.15 7.26
C GLY A 37 3.14 3.30 7.95
N GLU A 38 3.54 4.55 7.72
CA GLU A 38 2.86 5.72 8.29
C GLU A 38 1.81 6.35 7.36
N PHE A 39 1.90 6.12 6.03
CA PHE A 39 0.95 6.69 5.06
C PHE A 39 -0.45 6.06 5.16
N LEU A 40 -0.53 4.80 5.58
CA LEU A 40 -1.79 4.11 5.86
C LEU A 40 -2.32 4.39 7.28
N GLY A 41 -1.72 5.34 7.98
CA GLY A 41 -2.04 5.67 9.36
C GLY A 41 -1.53 4.60 10.31
N THR A 42 -0.93 5.04 11.40
CA THR A 42 -0.80 4.29 12.65
C THR A 42 -1.87 3.18 12.78
N ARG A 43 -1.46 1.90 12.72
CA ARG A 43 -2.32 0.78 13.13
C ARG A 43 -3.73 0.78 12.48
N GLN A 44 -3.90 1.03 11.18
CA GLN A 44 -5.13 0.57 10.54
C GLN A 44 -5.12 -0.95 10.45
N SER A 45 -5.83 -1.60 11.37
CA SER A 45 -6.04 -3.04 11.54
C SER A 45 -6.76 -3.73 10.37
N GLY A 46 -6.61 -3.27 9.12
CA GLY A 46 -7.40 -3.73 7.98
C GLY A 46 -6.62 -3.97 6.69
N LEU A 47 -5.63 -3.15 6.37
CA LEU A 47 -4.89 -3.32 5.12
C LEU A 47 -3.74 -4.33 5.32
N PRO A 48 -3.70 -5.44 4.56
CA PRO A 48 -2.57 -6.35 4.64
C PRO A 48 -1.30 -5.60 4.24
N GLU A 49 -0.25 -5.70 5.06
CA GLU A 49 1.10 -5.46 4.56
C GLU A 49 1.29 -6.30 3.29
N LEU A 50 1.81 -5.66 2.24
CA LEU A 50 2.23 -6.36 1.04
C LEU A 50 3.38 -7.30 1.42
N ARG A 51 3.09 -8.59 1.59
CA ARG A 51 4.04 -9.60 2.09
C ARG A 51 5.33 -9.73 1.25
N VAL A 52 5.34 -9.23 0.01
CA VAL A 52 6.42 -9.44 -0.97
C VAL A 52 6.83 -8.14 -1.69
N ALA A 53 5.98 -7.10 -1.70
CA ALA A 53 6.20 -5.91 -2.52
C ALA A 53 6.40 -4.67 -1.66
N HIS A 54 7.41 -3.86 -2.00
CA HIS A 54 7.67 -2.57 -1.38
C HIS A 54 6.93 -1.49 -2.17
N ILE A 55 5.88 -0.90 -1.60
CA ILE A 55 4.93 -0.04 -2.34
C ILE A 55 5.59 1.13 -3.09
N ILE A 56 6.71 1.66 -2.57
CA ILE A 56 7.45 2.78 -3.16
C ILE A 56 8.38 2.31 -4.29
N ARG A 57 9.05 1.16 -4.13
CA ARG A 57 10.01 0.64 -5.12
C ARG A 57 9.28 -0.04 -6.28
N ASP A 58 8.20 -0.74 -5.94
CA ASP A 58 7.50 -1.66 -6.82
C ASP A 58 6.24 -1.01 -7.44
N GLN A 59 6.14 0.33 -7.43
CA GLN A 59 4.98 1.09 -7.91
C GLN A 59 4.54 0.65 -9.32
N ARG A 60 5.49 0.47 -10.24
CA ARG A 60 5.18 0.11 -11.63
C ARG A 60 4.53 -1.28 -11.74
N VAL A 61 5.10 -2.29 -11.08
CA VAL A 61 4.55 -3.66 -11.10
C VAL A 61 3.26 -3.75 -10.30
N LEU A 62 3.11 -2.98 -9.22
CA LEU A 62 1.86 -2.89 -8.47
C LEU A 62 0.73 -2.24 -9.28
N ALA A 63 1.04 -1.20 -10.06
CA ALA A 63 0.08 -0.57 -10.95
C ALA A 63 -0.37 -1.53 -12.06
N GLU A 64 0.55 -2.32 -12.62
CA GLU A 64 0.25 -3.34 -13.60
C GLU A 64 -0.62 -4.46 -13.02
N ALA A 65 -0.20 -5.04 -11.88
CA ALA A 65 -0.98 -6.06 -11.18
C ALA A 65 -2.39 -5.57 -10.82
N ARG A 66 -2.54 -4.31 -10.42
CA ARG A 66 -3.85 -3.69 -10.15
C ARG A 66 -4.71 -3.62 -11.40
N ARG A 67 -4.16 -3.19 -12.55
CA ARG A 67 -4.91 -3.14 -13.81
C ARG A 67 -5.39 -4.52 -14.23
N GLU A 68 -4.50 -5.52 -14.20
CA GLU A 68 -4.85 -6.90 -14.54
C GLU A 68 -5.92 -7.46 -13.60
N ALA A 69 -5.82 -7.19 -12.30
CA ALA A 69 -6.83 -7.62 -11.34
C ALA A 69 -8.21 -7.02 -11.63
N PHE A 70 -8.30 -5.73 -11.99
CA PHE A 70 -9.58 -5.11 -12.35
C PHE A 70 -10.14 -5.63 -13.68
N ALA A 71 -9.29 -5.85 -14.68
CA ALA A 71 -9.70 -6.43 -15.95
C ALA A 71 -10.28 -7.84 -15.72
N LEU A 72 -9.59 -8.66 -14.93
CA LEU A 72 -10.03 -9.99 -14.56
C LEU A 72 -11.37 -9.98 -13.81
N VAL A 73 -11.56 -9.06 -12.85
CA VAL A 73 -12.84 -8.93 -12.12
C VAL A 73 -13.97 -8.50 -13.05
N ALA A 74 -13.70 -7.66 -14.06
CA ALA A 74 -14.70 -7.27 -15.05
C ALA A 74 -15.09 -8.43 -15.98
N GLU A 75 -14.14 -9.30 -16.33
CA GLU A 75 -14.37 -10.46 -17.21
C GLU A 75 -14.98 -11.65 -16.46
N ASP A 76 -14.43 -11.99 -15.30
CA ASP A 76 -14.81 -13.16 -14.51
C ASP A 76 -14.84 -12.83 -13.01
N PRO A 77 -15.88 -12.09 -12.55
CA PRO A 77 -15.97 -11.60 -11.17
C PRO A 77 -16.02 -12.72 -10.12
N GLN A 78 -16.42 -13.93 -10.51
CA GLN A 78 -16.53 -15.08 -9.63
C GLN A 78 -15.36 -16.07 -9.79
N LEU A 79 -14.39 -15.76 -10.67
CA LEU A 79 -13.31 -16.67 -11.06
C LEU A 79 -13.86 -18.05 -11.46
N ALA A 80 -15.00 -18.09 -12.16
CA ALA A 80 -15.73 -19.30 -12.51
C ALA A 80 -15.15 -20.02 -13.74
N LEU A 81 -14.40 -19.31 -14.59
CA LEU A 81 -13.82 -19.88 -15.80
C LEU A 81 -12.77 -20.95 -15.46
N PRO A 82 -12.66 -22.03 -16.26
CA PRO A 82 -11.71 -23.13 -15.98
C PRO A 82 -10.28 -22.65 -15.78
N GLN A 83 -9.81 -21.69 -16.59
CA GLN A 83 -8.47 -21.11 -16.51
C GLN A 83 -8.19 -20.38 -15.18
N HIS A 84 -9.22 -19.91 -14.46
CA HIS A 84 -9.07 -19.18 -13.21
C HIS A 84 -9.20 -20.08 -11.96
N THR A 85 -9.40 -21.38 -12.13
CA THR A 85 -9.58 -22.34 -11.03
C THR A 85 -8.41 -22.32 -10.04
N ALA A 86 -7.16 -22.30 -10.53
CA ALA A 86 -5.98 -22.26 -9.67
C ALA A 86 -5.89 -20.95 -8.86
N LEU A 87 -6.22 -19.82 -9.48
CA LEU A 87 -6.25 -18.53 -8.80
C LEU A 87 -7.34 -18.50 -7.72
N ARG A 88 -8.54 -19.00 -8.03
CA ARG A 88 -9.65 -19.12 -7.07
C ARG A 88 -9.25 -19.92 -5.83
N GLN A 89 -8.60 -21.07 -6.02
CA GLN A 89 -8.09 -21.91 -4.93
C GLN A 89 -7.01 -21.19 -4.10
N ALA A 90 -6.06 -20.52 -4.76
CA ALA A 90 -4.98 -19.80 -4.09
C ALA A 90 -5.50 -18.63 -3.25
N LEU A 91 -6.51 -17.90 -3.75
CA LEU A 91 -7.18 -16.82 -3.01
C LEU A 91 -7.99 -17.38 -1.83
N ALA A 92 -8.76 -18.45 -2.03
CA ALA A 92 -9.52 -19.09 -0.95
C ALA A 92 -8.61 -19.50 0.22
N GLY A 93 -7.49 -20.18 -0.07
CA GLY A 93 -6.54 -20.58 0.97
C GLY A 93 -5.85 -19.41 1.67
N ARG A 94 -5.47 -18.36 0.92
CA ARG A 94 -4.79 -17.18 1.50
C ARG A 94 -5.71 -16.27 2.32
N TRP A 95 -6.98 -16.14 1.94
CA TRP A 95 -7.92 -15.23 2.61
C TRP A 95 -8.73 -15.90 3.72
N GLN A 96 -8.96 -17.22 3.70
CA GLN A 96 -9.54 -17.93 4.87
C GLN A 96 -8.73 -17.66 6.14
N GLN A 97 -7.40 -17.78 6.07
CA GLN A 97 -6.48 -17.52 7.18
C GLN A 97 -6.52 -16.06 7.70
N LYS A 98 -6.88 -15.11 6.83
CA LYS A 98 -6.89 -13.68 7.17
C LYS A 98 -8.23 -13.22 7.76
N PHE A 99 -9.34 -13.86 7.39
CA PHE A 99 -10.67 -13.57 7.96
C PHE A 99 -10.90 -14.23 9.33
N GLU A 100 -10.22 -15.34 9.64
CA GLU A 100 -10.18 -15.90 11.01
C GLU A 100 -9.61 -14.91 12.02
N LEU A 101 -8.60 -14.11 11.63
CA LEU A 101 -7.99 -13.08 12.48
C LEU A 101 -8.86 -11.83 12.67
N MET A 102 -9.90 -11.62 11.86
CA MET A 102 -10.84 -10.50 11.99
C MET A 102 -12.11 -10.83 12.79
N HIS A 103 -12.30 -12.09 13.22
CA HIS A 103 -13.49 -12.55 13.96
C HIS A 103 -13.33 -12.62 15.49
N VAL A 104 -12.27 -12.03 16.05
CA VAL A 104 -12.18 -11.87 17.52
C VAL A 104 -12.90 -10.57 17.89
N GLY A 105 -14.20 -10.70 18.16
CA GLY A 105 -15.02 -9.71 18.87
C GLY A 105 -14.98 -9.92 20.38
#